data_AF-B6BE14-F1
#
_entry.id   AF-B6BE14-F1
#
_cell.length_a   1.000
_cell.length_b   1.000
_cell.length_c   1.000
_cell.angle_alpha   90.00
_cell.angle_beta   90.00
_cell.angle_gamma   90.00
#
_symmetry.space_group_name_H-M   'P 1'
#
loop_
_entity.id
_entity.type
_entity.pdbx_description
1 polymer ?
#
loop_
_entity_poly.entity_id
_entity_poly.type
_entity_poly.pdbx_seq_one_letter_code
_entity_poly.pdbx_strand_id
1 'polypeptide(L)'
;MRTYILGNQFENALEATLTIRESLYGRDGDDTFSIYHHGEGAGAYPDLSDRFFGGAGNDTIGSLNFDLTAGSTLRDYSQLSFHGGAGYDTVSSQIDVRLTDGFTLDLSQIETSVRSVEHWDYGIDLYTGTSEGDFIIRSGRQDDTLDIRQWDAAEDTRVTVKTLAGNDHVEYSTVKDVSDLRVNTGAGNDYFEFNGSWNVTAGVRVSTGRGNDTVVINGTTIAYPDGLTANIRTGAGADTIVLEGMHSERLNSGAGNDDIYILTGSFRNAADTITTGAGKDELFIELDAYSTVAVLDDFSAENDVFVFDADEASGIITRNTDVTFDRTEWENASEDRLYMSNAENKLYYGDNVLVEFTTDVTLSAANFTTGDWEY
;
A
#
# COMPACT_ATOMS: atom_id res chain seq x y z
N MET A 1 -13.83 30.54 33.06
CA MET A 1 -12.37 30.72 33.19
C MET A 1 -11.74 29.53 32.49
N ARG A 2 -10.73 29.72 31.63
CA ARG A 2 -10.06 28.59 30.97
C ARG A 2 -8.90 28.12 31.84
N THR A 3 -8.71 26.80 31.95
CA THR A 3 -7.52 26.20 32.57
C THR A 3 -6.43 26.08 31.51
N TYR A 4 -5.17 26.25 31.89
CA TYR A 4 -4.04 26.17 30.98
C TYR A 4 -3.14 24.99 31.36
N ILE A 5 -2.88 24.12 30.39
CA ILE A 5 -1.90 23.05 30.49
C ILE A 5 -0.76 23.40 29.53
N LEU A 6 0.46 23.46 30.05
CA LEU A 6 1.63 23.92 29.31
C LEU A 6 2.65 22.79 29.23
N GLY A 7 2.94 22.37 28.02
CA GLY A 7 4.10 21.61 27.63
C GLY A 7 5.40 22.41 27.78
N ASN A 8 6.49 21.78 27.38
CA ASN A 8 7.84 22.29 27.50
C ASN A 8 8.49 22.51 26.12
N GLN A 9 9.73 22.08 25.89
CA GLN A 9 10.48 22.30 24.65
C GLN A 9 10.89 20.98 23.99
N PHE A 10 10.28 19.89 24.47
CA PHE A 10 10.50 18.51 24.12
C PHE A 10 9.13 17.88 23.88
N GLU A 11 9.10 16.73 23.24
CA GLU A 11 7.92 15.88 23.04
C GLU A 11 7.11 15.68 24.32
N ASN A 12 5.83 15.99 24.28
CA ASN A 12 4.90 15.85 25.40
C ASN A 12 3.66 15.06 24.99
N ALA A 13 3.17 14.23 25.92
CA ALA A 13 1.84 13.65 25.84
C ALA A 13 0.90 14.45 26.74
N LEU A 14 -0.04 15.18 26.14
CA LEU A 14 -0.94 16.12 26.80
C LEU A 14 -2.39 15.63 26.67
N GLU A 15 -2.95 15.16 27.79
CA GLU A 15 -4.32 14.65 27.85
C GLU A 15 -5.26 15.71 28.42
N ALA A 16 -6.38 15.95 27.75
CA ALA A 16 -7.48 16.73 28.31
C ALA A 16 -8.05 16.01 29.56
N THR A 17 -8.48 16.78 30.55
CA THR A 17 -9.00 16.23 31.80
C THR A 17 -10.52 16.30 31.85
N LEU A 18 -11.11 15.87 32.98
CA LEU A 18 -12.53 16.08 33.30
C LEU A 18 -12.95 17.56 33.40
N THR A 19 -12.01 18.50 33.30
CA THR A 19 -12.27 19.94 33.44
C THR A 19 -12.70 20.51 32.11
N ILE A 20 -13.85 21.17 32.04
CA ILE A 20 -14.28 21.81 30.80
C ILE A 20 -13.42 23.04 30.46
N ARG A 21 -13.18 23.29 29.17
CA ARG A 21 -12.56 24.51 28.62
C ARG A 21 -11.11 24.69 29.02
N GLU A 22 -10.31 23.67 28.81
CA GLU A 22 -8.86 23.72 28.91
C GLU A 22 -8.26 24.28 27.62
N SER A 23 -7.04 24.79 27.75
CA SER A 23 -6.17 25.12 26.63
C SER A 23 -4.84 24.43 26.86
N LEU A 24 -4.50 23.50 25.98
CA LEU A 24 -3.29 22.69 26.02
C LEU A 24 -2.31 23.25 24.98
N TYR A 25 -1.07 23.50 25.40
CA TYR A 25 -0.02 24.07 24.55
C TYR A 25 1.22 23.18 24.57
N GLY A 26 1.63 22.62 23.43
CA GLY A 26 2.83 21.82 23.28
C GLY A 26 4.11 22.68 23.35
N ARG A 27 4.16 23.71 22.49
CA ARG A 27 5.20 24.72 22.25
C ARG A 27 6.26 24.29 21.25
N ASP A 28 7.22 23.45 21.64
CA ASP A 28 8.26 22.93 20.73
C ASP A 28 8.40 21.42 20.95
N GLY A 29 8.71 20.68 19.88
CA GLY A 29 8.82 19.21 19.89
C GLY A 29 7.60 18.56 19.24
N ASP A 30 7.66 17.24 19.02
CA ASP A 30 6.55 16.49 18.42
C ASP A 30 5.57 16.10 19.54
N ASP A 31 4.53 16.92 19.76
CA ASP A 31 3.60 16.75 20.86
C ASP A 31 2.36 15.93 20.47
N THR A 32 1.88 15.08 21.38
CA THR A 32 0.65 14.30 21.20
C THR A 32 -0.45 14.78 22.14
N PHE A 33 -1.63 15.05 21.58
CA PHE A 33 -2.82 15.48 22.29
C PHE A 33 -3.92 14.42 22.26
N SER A 34 -4.60 14.21 23.40
CA SER A 34 -5.75 13.31 23.50
C SER A 34 -6.97 14.03 24.06
N ILE A 35 -8.12 13.80 23.43
CA ILE A 35 -9.41 14.35 23.85
C ILE A 35 -9.97 13.52 25.01
N TYR A 36 -10.55 14.19 26.00
CA TYR A 36 -11.19 13.51 27.11
C TYR A 36 -12.55 12.94 26.69
N HIS A 37 -12.70 11.63 26.83
CA HIS A 37 -13.97 10.92 26.73
C HIS A 37 -14.49 10.62 28.13
N HIS A 38 -15.70 11.07 28.48
CA HIS A 38 -16.27 10.70 29.78
C HIS A 38 -16.40 9.18 29.87
N GLY A 39 -15.86 8.59 30.95
CA GLY A 39 -15.86 7.13 31.14
C GLY A 39 -17.25 6.47 31.13
N GLU A 40 -17.25 5.13 31.08
CA GLU A 40 -18.45 4.30 30.87
C GLU A 40 -19.70 4.81 31.61
N GLY A 41 -20.74 5.14 30.82
CA GLY A 41 -22.07 5.50 31.32
C GLY A 41 -22.38 6.99 31.39
N ALA A 42 -21.43 7.88 31.10
CA ALA A 42 -21.71 9.26 30.70
C ALA A 42 -21.85 9.31 29.17
N GLY A 43 -22.77 10.14 28.66
CA GLY A 43 -23.14 10.16 27.23
C GLY A 43 -21.93 10.15 26.30
N ALA A 44 -22.04 9.37 25.22
CA ALA A 44 -21.03 9.00 24.23
C ALA A 44 -20.41 10.16 23.42
N TYR A 45 -20.31 11.36 23.99
CA TYR A 45 -19.80 12.55 23.34
C TYR A 45 -18.60 13.11 24.10
N PRO A 46 -17.46 13.32 23.43
CA PRO A 46 -16.28 13.92 24.04
C PRO A 46 -16.52 15.37 24.46
N ASP A 47 -15.75 15.86 25.44
CA ASP A 47 -15.72 17.31 25.70
C ASP A 47 -14.90 18.00 24.61
N LEU A 48 -15.60 18.74 23.74
CA LEU A 48 -15.00 19.48 22.64
C LEU A 48 -14.82 20.98 22.95
N SER A 49 -14.96 21.39 24.21
CA SER A 49 -14.80 22.78 24.61
C SER A 49 -13.35 23.22 24.78
N ASP A 50 -12.44 22.24 24.81
CA ASP A 50 -11.00 22.39 24.93
C ASP A 50 -10.37 22.91 23.64
N ARG A 51 -9.13 23.38 23.76
CA ARG A 51 -8.35 23.87 22.63
C ARG A 51 -6.93 23.34 22.71
N PHE A 52 -6.43 22.92 21.57
CA PHE A 52 -5.13 22.29 21.44
C PHE A 52 -4.27 23.16 20.51
N PHE A 53 -3.04 23.43 20.95
CA PHE A 53 -2.05 24.22 20.23
C PHE A 53 -0.74 23.44 20.23
N GLY A 54 -0.34 22.92 19.08
CA GLY A 54 0.88 22.14 18.92
C GLY A 54 2.11 23.01 19.16
N GLY A 55 2.41 23.92 18.23
CA GLY A 55 3.53 24.82 18.33
C GLY A 55 4.47 24.62 17.15
N ALA A 56 5.74 24.31 17.43
CA ALA A 56 6.70 23.90 16.41
C ALA A 56 7.07 22.42 16.62
N GLY A 57 7.10 21.64 15.55
CA GLY A 57 7.25 20.19 15.61
C GLY A 57 6.13 19.50 14.84
N ASN A 58 6.16 18.17 14.78
CA ASN A 58 5.14 17.36 14.14
C ASN A 58 4.12 16.93 15.19
N ASP A 59 3.08 17.74 15.38
CA ASP A 59 2.13 17.56 16.46
C ASP A 59 0.95 16.68 16.03
N THR A 60 0.49 15.81 16.92
CA THR A 60 -0.62 14.88 16.65
C THR A 60 -1.77 15.11 17.61
N ILE A 61 -3.00 15.24 17.10
CA ILE A 61 -4.21 15.09 17.91
C ILE A 61 -4.96 13.81 17.52
N GLY A 62 -5.17 12.94 18.51
CA GLY A 62 -5.82 11.64 18.30
C GLY A 62 -7.12 11.46 19.07
N SER A 63 -7.64 10.24 19.00
CA SER A 63 -8.88 9.79 19.69
C SER A 63 -10.18 10.34 19.12
N LEU A 64 -10.20 10.66 17.83
CA LEU A 64 -11.44 10.91 17.10
C LEU A 64 -12.05 9.55 16.75
N ASN A 65 -13.07 9.11 17.50
CA ASN A 65 -13.73 7.82 17.28
C ASN A 65 -15.11 8.01 16.66
N PHE A 66 -15.33 7.40 15.50
CA PHE A 66 -16.59 7.43 14.77
C PHE A 66 -17.15 6.01 14.63
N ASP A 67 -17.99 5.59 15.56
CA ASP A 67 -18.75 4.33 15.43
C ASP A 67 -20.02 4.55 14.61
N LEU A 68 -19.87 4.55 13.28
CA LEU A 68 -20.97 4.69 12.34
C LEU A 68 -21.92 3.47 12.37
N THR A 69 -21.52 2.39 13.04
CA THR A 69 -22.36 1.21 13.26
C THR A 69 -23.32 1.37 14.45
N ALA A 70 -22.98 2.26 15.39
CA ALA A 70 -23.75 2.60 16.59
C ALA A 70 -24.39 4.00 16.56
N GLY A 71 -24.36 4.69 15.42
CA GLY A 71 -25.08 5.93 15.18
C GLY A 71 -24.27 7.22 15.35
N SER A 72 -22.94 7.13 15.49
CA SER A 72 -22.06 8.29 15.35
C SER A 72 -22.15 8.89 13.96
N THR A 73 -21.69 10.13 13.83
CA THR A 73 -21.62 10.84 12.56
C THR A 73 -20.26 11.52 12.39
N LEU A 74 -19.85 11.78 11.15
CA LEU A 74 -18.62 12.54 10.85
C LEU A 74 -18.67 14.01 11.34
N ARG A 75 -19.76 14.42 12.01
CA ARG A 75 -19.94 15.75 12.62
C ARG A 75 -19.75 15.76 14.13
N ASP A 76 -19.55 14.59 14.74
CA ASP A 76 -19.47 14.45 16.20
C ASP A 76 -18.32 15.28 16.77
N TYR A 77 -17.28 15.57 15.97
CA TYR A 77 -16.12 16.40 16.30
C TYR A 77 -16.13 17.81 15.69
N SER A 78 -17.28 18.31 15.21
CA SER A 78 -17.43 19.64 14.58
C SER A 78 -16.93 20.82 15.41
N GLN A 79 -16.87 20.65 16.74
CA GLN A 79 -16.38 21.67 17.67
C GLN A 79 -14.91 21.52 18.06
N LEU A 80 -14.23 20.45 17.62
CA LEU A 80 -12.81 20.23 17.88
C LEU A 80 -11.99 21.41 17.36
N SER A 81 -11.12 21.94 18.21
CA SER A 81 -10.24 23.07 17.89
C SER A 81 -8.78 22.69 18.13
N PHE A 82 -8.09 22.31 17.05
CA PHE A 82 -6.66 22.06 17.03
C PHE A 82 -5.96 23.03 16.08
N HIS A 83 -4.80 23.52 16.50
CA HIS A 83 -3.89 24.28 15.65
C HIS A 83 -2.53 23.63 15.82
N GLY A 84 -2.09 22.86 14.83
CA GLY A 84 -0.81 22.15 14.86
C GLY A 84 0.32 23.15 14.98
N GLY A 85 0.57 23.88 13.91
CA GLY A 85 1.39 25.09 13.97
C GLY A 85 2.40 25.09 12.85
N ALA A 86 3.67 24.92 13.19
CA ALA A 86 4.76 24.80 12.22
C ALA A 86 5.37 23.39 12.30
N GLY A 87 5.17 22.61 11.24
CA GLY A 87 5.69 21.25 11.12
C GLY A 87 4.78 20.44 10.21
N TYR A 88 4.81 19.13 10.37
CA TYR A 88 3.92 18.19 9.70
C TYR A 88 2.93 17.63 10.74
N ASP A 89 1.80 18.30 10.87
CA ASP A 89 0.85 18.07 11.95
C ASP A 89 -0.26 17.08 11.53
N THR A 90 -0.64 16.18 12.43
CA THR A 90 -1.52 15.03 12.16
C THR A 90 -2.81 15.08 12.98
N VAL A 91 -3.93 14.71 12.35
CA VAL A 91 -5.16 14.33 13.03
C VAL A 91 -5.41 12.83 12.85
N SER A 92 -5.51 12.08 13.95
CA SER A 92 -5.72 10.63 13.93
C SER A 92 -7.14 10.26 14.37
N SER A 93 -7.78 9.39 13.60
CA SER A 93 -9.16 8.94 13.77
C SER A 93 -9.31 7.42 13.66
N GLN A 94 -10.25 6.86 14.40
CA GLN A 94 -10.71 5.47 14.27
C GLN A 94 -12.17 5.49 13.81
N ILE A 95 -12.51 4.68 12.81
CA ILE A 95 -13.81 4.66 12.17
C ILE A 95 -14.30 3.23 12.04
N ASP A 96 -15.45 2.95 12.66
CA ASP A 96 -16.13 1.67 12.53
C ASP A 96 -17.32 1.86 11.56
N VAL A 97 -17.36 1.09 10.48
CA VAL A 97 -18.38 1.25 9.43
C VAL A 97 -18.82 -0.09 8.85
N ARG A 98 -20.09 -0.16 8.42
CA ARG A 98 -20.63 -1.33 7.71
C ARG A 98 -20.56 -1.16 6.20
N LEU A 99 -20.16 -2.22 5.52
CA LEU A 99 -20.20 -2.33 4.05
C LEU A 99 -21.64 -2.25 3.54
N THR A 100 -22.10 -1.05 3.23
CA THR A 100 -23.48 -0.77 2.80
C THR A 100 -23.49 -0.31 1.36
N ASP A 101 -24.33 -0.92 0.51
CA ASP A 101 -24.45 -0.58 -0.90
C ASP A 101 -24.77 0.90 -1.12
N GLY A 102 -24.04 1.52 -2.04
CA GLY A 102 -24.17 2.92 -2.40
C GLY A 102 -23.70 3.89 -1.33
N PHE A 103 -23.13 3.40 -0.22
CA PHE A 103 -22.57 4.25 0.82
C PHE A 103 -21.17 4.74 0.41
N THR A 104 -20.94 6.04 0.65
CA THR A 104 -19.63 6.66 0.52
C THR A 104 -19.21 7.17 1.90
N LEU A 105 -18.16 6.57 2.46
CA LEU A 105 -17.41 7.13 3.56
C LEU A 105 -16.51 8.24 3.00
N ASP A 106 -17.01 9.47 3.02
CA ASP A 106 -16.28 10.66 2.56
C ASP A 106 -15.59 11.33 3.76
N LEU A 107 -14.33 10.98 4.00
CA LEU A 107 -13.53 11.42 5.15
C LEU A 107 -13.25 12.93 5.09
N SER A 108 -13.25 13.52 3.90
CA SER A 108 -13.15 14.97 3.72
C SER A 108 -14.33 15.75 4.34
N GLN A 109 -15.41 15.05 4.70
CA GLN A 109 -16.57 15.62 5.37
C GLN A 109 -16.47 15.56 6.91
N ILE A 110 -15.37 15.10 7.48
CA ILE A 110 -15.12 15.22 8.92
C ILE A 110 -15.11 16.70 9.28
N GLU A 111 -16.21 17.16 9.89
CA GLU A 111 -16.34 18.54 10.31
C GLU A 111 -15.46 18.73 11.55
N THR A 112 -14.45 19.59 11.46
CA THR A 112 -13.61 20.04 12.58
C THR A 112 -13.17 21.49 12.36
N SER A 113 -12.61 22.14 13.38
CA SER A 113 -11.99 23.46 13.27
C SER A 113 -10.46 23.39 13.33
N VAL A 114 -9.86 22.38 12.67
CA VAL A 114 -8.40 22.23 12.63
C VAL A 114 -7.73 23.21 11.68
N ARG A 115 -6.47 23.56 11.95
CA ARG A 115 -5.65 24.51 11.17
C ARG A 115 -4.20 24.09 11.26
N SER A 116 -3.43 24.32 10.19
CA SER A 116 -2.05 23.83 10.08
C SER A 116 -2.02 22.34 10.38
N VAL A 117 -2.63 21.57 9.49
CA VAL A 117 -2.70 20.11 9.53
C VAL A 117 -2.43 19.64 8.12
N GLU A 118 -1.33 18.93 7.97
CA GLU A 118 -0.78 18.44 6.72
C GLU A 118 -1.21 17.00 6.47
N HIS A 119 -1.53 16.25 7.54
CA HIS A 119 -1.79 14.83 7.48
C HIS A 119 -3.05 14.38 8.24
N TRP A 120 -3.78 13.44 7.65
CA TRP A 120 -4.85 12.72 8.34
C TRP A 120 -4.57 11.23 8.38
N ASP A 121 -4.66 10.67 9.58
CA ASP A 121 -4.47 9.25 9.85
C ASP A 121 -5.81 8.60 10.21
N TYR A 122 -6.19 7.54 9.49
CA TYR A 122 -7.46 6.87 9.59
C TYR A 122 -7.27 5.37 9.80
N GLY A 123 -7.62 4.88 10.99
CA GLY A 123 -7.96 3.48 11.20
C GLY A 123 -9.41 3.23 10.80
N ILE A 124 -9.65 2.30 9.88
CA ILE A 124 -10.98 2.02 9.33
C ILE A 124 -11.28 0.53 9.46
N ASP A 125 -12.18 0.18 10.38
CA ASP A 125 -12.66 -1.18 10.55
C ASP A 125 -13.96 -1.39 9.74
N LEU A 126 -13.89 -2.30 8.76
CA LEU A 126 -15.00 -2.67 7.89
C LEU A 126 -15.71 -3.92 8.42
N TYR A 127 -16.98 -3.73 8.78
CA TYR A 127 -17.88 -4.79 9.24
C TYR A 127 -18.89 -5.19 8.17
N THR A 128 -19.43 -6.41 8.29
CA THR A 128 -20.47 -6.89 7.36
C THR A 128 -21.69 -5.98 7.34
N GLY A 129 -22.19 -5.71 6.13
CA GLY A 129 -23.42 -4.97 5.89
C GLY A 129 -24.30 -5.67 4.85
N THR A 130 -24.57 -5.02 3.72
CA THR A 130 -25.39 -5.57 2.63
C THR A 130 -24.59 -6.51 1.73
N SER A 131 -25.24 -7.52 1.17
CA SER A 131 -24.61 -8.65 0.45
C SER A 131 -24.12 -8.36 -0.97
N GLU A 132 -24.43 -7.20 -1.55
CA GLU A 132 -24.14 -6.83 -2.94
C GLU A 132 -24.06 -5.30 -3.03
N GLY A 133 -23.15 -4.75 -3.86
CA GLY A 133 -23.12 -3.31 -4.12
C GLY A 133 -21.75 -2.68 -4.31
N ASP A 134 -21.72 -1.34 -4.25
CA ASP A 134 -20.50 -0.53 -4.24
C ASP A 134 -20.37 0.23 -2.91
N PHE A 135 -19.27 0.02 -2.19
CA PHE A 135 -18.87 0.81 -1.03
C PHE A 135 -17.64 1.65 -1.36
N ILE A 136 -17.68 2.95 -1.08
CA ILE A 136 -16.60 3.87 -1.44
C ILE A 136 -16.00 4.49 -0.17
N ILE A 137 -14.69 4.41 -0.02
CA ILE A 137 -13.89 5.20 0.92
C ILE A 137 -13.21 6.30 0.12
N ARG A 138 -13.35 7.55 0.55
CA ARG A 138 -12.71 8.71 -0.08
C ARG A 138 -12.04 9.57 0.98
N SER A 139 -10.74 9.80 0.85
CA SER A 139 -10.00 10.75 1.70
C SER A 139 -9.89 12.15 1.08
N GLY A 140 -9.09 13.01 1.69
CA GLY A 140 -8.97 14.43 1.43
C GLY A 140 -8.11 14.77 0.23
N ARG A 141 -7.41 15.90 0.30
CA ARG A 141 -6.37 16.31 -0.67
C ARG A 141 -5.03 16.58 0.04
N GLN A 142 -4.98 16.19 1.29
CA GLN A 142 -3.80 16.24 2.15
C GLN A 142 -3.12 14.89 2.03
N ASP A 143 -1.94 14.77 2.63
CA ASP A 143 -1.35 13.45 2.80
C ASP A 143 -2.30 12.67 3.74
N ASP A 144 -2.77 11.51 3.32
CA ASP A 144 -3.72 10.71 4.07
C ASP A 144 -3.18 9.29 4.31
N THR A 145 -3.19 8.81 5.55
CA THR A 145 -2.95 7.40 5.90
C THR A 145 -4.29 6.70 6.16
N LEU A 146 -4.55 5.61 5.46
CA LEU A 146 -5.72 4.75 5.61
C LEU A 146 -5.27 3.32 5.93
N ASP A 147 -5.37 2.93 7.19
CA ASP A 147 -5.25 1.54 7.64
C ASP A 147 -6.65 0.91 7.64
N ILE A 148 -6.96 0.15 6.58
CA ILE A 148 -8.27 -0.44 6.35
C ILE A 148 -8.22 -1.92 6.71
N ARG A 149 -9.06 -2.32 7.66
CA ARG A 149 -9.14 -3.71 8.14
C ARG A 149 -10.53 -4.29 7.88
N GLN A 150 -10.58 -5.28 7.00
CA GLN A 150 -11.81 -6.01 6.71
C GLN A 150 -11.91 -7.26 7.58
N TRP A 151 -12.84 -7.23 8.54
CA TRP A 151 -13.05 -8.31 9.50
C TRP A 151 -14.01 -9.40 8.99
N ASP A 152 -14.98 -9.02 8.16
CA ASP A 152 -16.02 -9.91 7.63
C ASP A 152 -15.96 -10.01 6.09
N ALA A 153 -16.62 -11.01 5.51
CA ALA A 153 -16.66 -11.14 4.06
C ALA A 153 -17.43 -9.97 3.43
N ALA A 154 -16.86 -9.37 2.38
CA ALA A 154 -17.55 -8.34 1.60
C ALA A 154 -18.69 -8.90 0.73
N GLU A 155 -18.82 -10.24 0.66
CA GLU A 155 -19.71 -10.94 -0.27
C GLU A 155 -19.53 -10.37 -1.70
N ASP A 156 -20.61 -9.98 -2.37
CA ASP A 156 -20.55 -9.40 -3.72
C ASP A 156 -20.35 -7.86 -3.71
N THR A 157 -19.97 -7.27 -2.57
CA THR A 157 -19.70 -5.83 -2.45
C THR A 157 -18.31 -5.48 -2.95
N ARG A 158 -18.25 -4.58 -3.94
CA ARG A 158 -17.01 -3.93 -4.36
C ARG A 158 -16.62 -2.86 -3.35
N VAL A 159 -15.37 -2.88 -2.92
CA VAL A 159 -14.77 -1.80 -2.12
C VAL A 159 -13.93 -0.92 -3.03
N THR A 160 -14.17 0.39 -3.01
CA THR A 160 -13.40 1.37 -3.76
C THR A 160 -12.75 2.38 -2.82
N VAL A 161 -11.42 2.47 -2.84
CA VAL A 161 -10.64 3.45 -2.07
C VAL A 161 -10.11 4.54 -2.99
N LYS A 162 -10.22 5.80 -2.59
CA LYS A 162 -9.74 6.97 -3.35
C LYS A 162 -9.08 8.00 -2.44
N THR A 163 -7.80 8.29 -2.62
CA THR A 163 -7.09 9.29 -1.79
C THR A 163 -6.83 10.63 -2.49
N LEU A 164 -7.11 10.70 -3.79
CA LEU A 164 -7.12 11.92 -4.62
C LEU A 164 -5.74 12.55 -4.84
N ALA A 165 -5.18 13.26 -3.85
CA ALA A 165 -3.90 13.94 -3.99
C ALA A 165 -3.28 14.16 -2.62
N GLY A 166 -1.95 14.16 -2.54
CA GLY A 166 -1.21 14.04 -1.29
C GLY A 166 -0.24 12.87 -1.44
N ASN A 167 0.74 12.76 -0.55
CA ASN A 167 1.52 11.52 -0.44
C ASN A 167 0.72 10.57 0.45
N ASP A 168 -0.10 9.75 -0.18
CA ASP A 168 -1.09 8.96 0.54
C ASP A 168 -0.56 7.57 0.87
N HIS A 169 -0.92 7.03 2.03
CA HIS A 169 -0.61 5.67 2.43
C HIS A 169 -1.90 4.88 2.60
N VAL A 170 -2.07 3.80 1.87
CA VAL A 170 -3.23 2.91 1.98
C VAL A 170 -2.76 1.49 2.26
N GLU A 171 -3.07 0.99 3.45
CA GLU A 171 -2.92 -0.43 3.77
C GLU A 171 -4.32 -1.07 3.79
N TYR A 172 -4.50 -2.16 3.05
CA TYR A 172 -5.72 -2.94 3.05
C TYR A 172 -5.47 -4.35 3.56
N SER A 173 -5.84 -4.60 4.80
CA SER A 173 -5.70 -5.89 5.48
C SER A 173 -7.03 -6.65 5.54
N THR A 174 -7.03 -7.94 5.18
CA THR A 174 -8.25 -8.77 5.23
C THR A 174 -7.99 -10.20 5.72
N VAL A 175 -8.94 -10.71 6.50
CA VAL A 175 -9.02 -12.12 6.93
C VAL A 175 -10.14 -12.90 6.21
N LYS A 176 -10.79 -12.27 5.21
CA LYS A 176 -11.93 -12.80 4.46
C LYS A 176 -11.85 -12.47 2.97
N ASP A 177 -12.67 -13.18 2.19
CA ASP A 177 -12.78 -12.96 0.75
C ASP A 177 -13.16 -11.51 0.41
N VAL A 178 -12.55 -11.02 -0.68
CA VAL A 178 -12.72 -9.68 -1.23
C VAL A 178 -13.10 -9.83 -2.71
N SER A 179 -14.36 -9.61 -3.06
CA SER A 179 -14.82 -9.84 -4.43
C SER A 179 -14.17 -8.90 -5.46
N ASP A 180 -14.13 -7.60 -5.19
CA ASP A 180 -13.51 -6.58 -6.05
C ASP A 180 -13.04 -5.39 -5.19
N LEU A 181 -11.74 -5.29 -4.95
CA LEU A 181 -11.08 -4.11 -4.38
C LEU A 181 -10.54 -3.23 -5.50
N ARG A 182 -10.88 -1.94 -5.46
CA ARG A 182 -10.36 -0.93 -6.38
C ARG A 182 -9.72 0.20 -5.61
N VAL A 183 -8.46 0.46 -5.87
CA VAL A 183 -7.70 1.52 -5.21
C VAL A 183 -7.22 2.52 -6.25
N ASN A 184 -7.43 3.80 -5.97
CA ASN A 184 -6.88 4.90 -6.75
C ASN A 184 -6.28 5.94 -5.81
N THR A 185 -4.96 6.01 -5.75
CA THR A 185 -4.27 6.89 -4.80
C THR A 185 -4.22 8.33 -5.33
N GLY A 186 -3.94 8.48 -6.63
CA GLY A 186 -4.09 9.77 -7.30
C GLY A 186 -2.74 10.43 -7.55
N ALA A 187 -2.49 11.63 -7.03
CA ALA A 187 -1.24 12.35 -7.32
C ALA A 187 -0.46 12.68 -6.05
N GLY A 188 0.83 12.40 -6.07
CA GLY A 188 1.76 12.47 -4.95
C GLY A 188 2.61 11.20 -4.95
N ASN A 189 3.52 11.06 -4.00
CA ASN A 189 4.27 9.82 -3.83
C ASN A 189 3.45 8.89 -2.94
N ASP A 190 2.68 8.01 -3.54
CA ASP A 190 1.70 7.20 -2.83
C ASP A 190 2.25 5.82 -2.44
N TYR A 191 1.75 5.25 -1.36
CA TYR A 191 1.99 3.87 -0.94
C TYR A 191 0.67 3.11 -0.91
N PHE A 192 0.61 1.95 -1.56
CA PHE A 192 -0.48 1.00 -1.42
C PHE A 192 0.04 -0.39 -1.11
N GLU A 193 -0.52 -1.01 -0.07
CA GLU A 193 -0.27 -2.41 0.26
C GLU A 193 -1.58 -3.18 0.42
N PHE A 194 -1.65 -4.34 -0.20
CA PHE A 194 -2.71 -5.31 0.03
C PHE A 194 -2.18 -6.51 0.81
N ASN A 195 -2.83 -6.80 1.95
CA ASN A 195 -2.47 -7.87 2.88
C ASN A 195 -3.64 -8.87 3.03
N GLY A 196 -3.53 -10.01 2.34
CA GLY A 196 -4.51 -11.10 2.40
C GLY A 196 -4.07 -12.26 3.32
N SER A 197 -4.90 -12.65 4.29
CA SER A 197 -4.65 -13.84 5.11
C SER A 197 -4.82 -15.16 4.33
N TRP A 198 -4.42 -16.28 4.95
CA TRP A 198 -4.51 -17.62 4.35
C TRP A 198 -5.92 -18.00 3.88
N ASN A 199 -6.02 -18.45 2.63
CA ASN A 199 -7.25 -18.84 1.93
C ASN A 199 -8.24 -17.69 1.67
N VAL A 200 -7.81 -16.44 1.76
CA VAL A 200 -8.57 -15.33 1.18
C VAL A 200 -8.58 -15.49 -0.34
N THR A 201 -9.67 -15.11 -0.99
CA THR A 201 -9.73 -14.88 -2.43
C THR A 201 -9.96 -13.39 -2.68
N ALA A 202 -9.16 -12.76 -3.54
CA ALA A 202 -9.26 -11.32 -3.79
C ALA A 202 -9.13 -10.96 -5.27
N GLY A 203 -10.03 -10.09 -5.75
CA GLY A 203 -9.85 -9.37 -7.02
C GLY A 203 -9.36 -7.96 -6.75
N VAL A 204 -8.12 -7.63 -7.09
CA VAL A 204 -7.52 -6.32 -6.76
C VAL A 204 -7.26 -5.51 -8.03
N ARG A 205 -7.60 -4.22 -8.00
CA ARG A 205 -7.29 -3.27 -9.07
C ARG A 205 -6.67 -2.03 -8.47
N VAL A 206 -5.44 -1.72 -8.85
CA VAL A 206 -4.68 -0.58 -8.35
C VAL A 206 -4.40 0.37 -9.50
N SER A 207 -4.55 1.66 -9.22
CA SER A 207 -4.23 2.76 -10.13
C SER A 207 -3.59 3.87 -9.33
N THR A 208 -2.29 4.07 -9.47
CA THR A 208 -1.65 5.28 -8.94
C THR A 208 -1.63 6.36 -10.04
N GLY A 209 -1.00 7.50 -9.80
CA GLY A 209 -0.97 8.59 -10.77
C GLY A 209 0.41 9.20 -10.94
N ARG A 210 0.67 10.39 -10.43
CA ARG A 210 1.99 11.02 -10.64
C ARG A 210 2.72 11.12 -9.32
N GLY A 211 4.00 10.79 -9.35
CA GLY A 211 4.87 10.73 -8.18
C GLY A 211 5.58 9.40 -8.18
N ASN A 212 6.52 9.23 -7.27
CA ASN A 212 7.21 7.96 -7.08
C ASN A 212 6.33 7.11 -6.16
N ASP A 213 5.57 6.21 -6.76
CA ASP A 213 4.56 5.42 -6.06
C ASP A 213 5.12 4.04 -5.66
N THR A 214 4.64 3.49 -4.56
CA THR A 214 4.94 2.13 -4.11
C THR A 214 3.67 1.30 -4.09
N VAL A 215 3.68 0.13 -4.75
CA VAL A 215 2.57 -0.82 -4.76
C VAL A 215 3.05 -2.20 -4.34
N VAL A 216 2.56 -2.69 -3.21
CA VAL A 216 2.87 -4.02 -2.66
C VAL A 216 1.63 -4.89 -2.68
N ILE A 217 1.73 -6.06 -3.32
CA ILE A 217 0.67 -7.07 -3.33
C ILE A 217 1.16 -8.28 -2.56
N ASN A 218 0.76 -8.39 -1.29
CA ASN A 218 1.05 -9.53 -0.44
C ASN A 218 -0.16 -10.48 -0.39
N GLY A 219 -0.13 -11.46 -1.28
CA GLY A 219 -1.16 -12.45 -1.49
C GLY A 219 -0.71 -13.89 -1.33
N THR A 220 0.52 -14.15 -0.83
CA THR A 220 1.22 -15.47 -0.75
C THR A 220 0.42 -16.69 -0.34
N THR A 221 -0.80 -16.51 0.15
CA THR A 221 -1.67 -17.54 0.71
C THR A 221 -3.10 -17.50 0.15
N ILE A 222 -3.33 -16.75 -0.93
CA ILE A 222 -4.62 -16.64 -1.62
C ILE A 222 -4.89 -17.90 -2.44
N ALA A 223 -6.07 -18.49 -2.24
CA ALA A 223 -6.51 -19.55 -3.15
C ALA A 223 -6.78 -18.89 -4.51
N TYR A 224 -6.26 -19.45 -5.60
CA TYR A 224 -6.53 -18.97 -6.96
C TYR A 224 -7.76 -19.68 -7.53
N PRO A 225 -9.00 -19.15 -7.40
CA PRO A 225 -10.08 -19.53 -8.29
C PRO A 225 -9.87 -18.81 -9.63
N ASP A 226 -10.07 -19.54 -10.72
CA ASP A 226 -10.08 -18.98 -12.07
C ASP A 226 -10.94 -17.69 -12.12
N GLY A 227 -10.35 -16.56 -12.53
CA GLY A 227 -11.05 -15.30 -12.76
C GLY A 227 -10.76 -14.15 -11.78
N LEU A 228 -9.96 -14.38 -10.73
CA LEU A 228 -9.39 -13.30 -9.92
C LEU A 228 -8.01 -12.92 -10.47
N THR A 229 -7.73 -11.61 -10.54
CA THR A 229 -6.51 -11.04 -11.12
C THR A 229 -6.21 -9.73 -10.43
N ALA A 230 -4.99 -9.56 -9.94
CA ALA A 230 -4.47 -8.25 -9.58
C ALA A 230 -4.15 -7.46 -10.85
N ASN A 231 -4.85 -6.33 -11.10
CA ASN A 231 -4.54 -5.45 -12.22
C ASN A 231 -3.94 -4.16 -11.67
N ILE A 232 -2.65 -3.95 -11.91
CA ILE A 232 -1.87 -2.86 -11.34
C ILE A 232 -1.48 -1.93 -12.47
N ARG A 233 -1.74 -0.64 -12.27
CA ARG A 233 -1.27 0.42 -13.14
C ARG A 233 -0.65 1.51 -12.28
N THR A 234 0.65 1.64 -12.34
CA THR A 234 1.28 2.85 -11.82
C THR A 234 1.38 3.88 -12.95
N GLY A 235 1.71 5.11 -12.61
CA GLY A 235 1.54 6.23 -13.52
C GLY A 235 2.86 6.80 -14.01
N ALA A 236 3.24 7.98 -13.53
CA ALA A 236 4.51 8.58 -13.92
C ALA A 236 5.34 8.99 -12.71
N GLY A 237 6.58 8.53 -12.67
CA GLY A 237 7.50 8.67 -11.56
C GLY A 237 8.43 7.46 -11.52
N ALA A 238 9.39 7.44 -10.61
CA ALA A 238 10.17 6.23 -10.38
C ALA A 238 9.40 5.37 -9.38
N ASP A 239 8.63 4.41 -9.87
CA ASP A 239 7.71 3.62 -9.07
C ASP A 239 8.39 2.33 -8.55
N THR A 240 7.97 1.85 -7.38
CA THR A 240 8.38 0.56 -6.81
C THR A 240 7.17 -0.37 -6.76
N ILE A 241 7.24 -1.50 -7.45
CA ILE A 241 6.14 -2.48 -7.51
C ILE A 241 6.62 -3.83 -7.01
N VAL A 242 5.91 -4.39 -6.02
CA VAL A 242 6.22 -5.67 -5.41
C VAL A 242 5.05 -6.63 -5.61
N LEU A 243 5.31 -7.72 -6.34
CA LEU A 243 4.34 -8.74 -6.70
C LEU A 243 4.64 -10.01 -5.92
N GLU A 244 3.96 -10.19 -4.78
CA GLU A 244 4.15 -11.32 -3.86
C GLU A 244 2.85 -12.14 -3.70
N GLY A 245 2.54 -13.01 -4.66
CA GLY A 245 1.71 -14.20 -4.39
C GLY A 245 0.20 -14.16 -4.65
N MET A 246 -0.36 -13.16 -5.34
CA MET A 246 -1.75 -13.26 -5.82
C MET A 246 -1.90 -14.14 -7.08
N HIS A 247 -0.83 -14.25 -7.87
CA HIS A 247 -0.69 -15.00 -9.12
C HIS A 247 -1.56 -14.46 -10.27
N SER A 248 -0.95 -14.35 -11.46
CA SER A 248 -1.58 -13.74 -12.63
C SER A 248 -1.75 -12.22 -12.51
N GLU A 249 -0.77 -11.57 -11.89
CA GLU A 249 -0.69 -10.13 -11.83
C GLU A 249 -0.61 -9.57 -13.26
N ARG A 250 -1.34 -8.50 -13.53
CA ARG A 250 -1.23 -7.72 -14.76
C ARG A 250 -0.73 -6.34 -14.41
N LEU A 251 0.55 -6.11 -14.67
CA LEU A 251 1.24 -4.87 -14.37
C LEU A 251 1.43 -4.02 -15.63
N ASN A 252 1.19 -2.73 -15.48
CA ASN A 252 1.74 -1.68 -16.34
C ASN A 252 2.36 -0.63 -15.41
N SER A 253 3.69 -0.50 -15.40
CA SER A 253 4.37 0.43 -14.49
C SER A 253 4.38 1.88 -15.00
N GLY A 254 3.98 2.09 -16.25
CA GLY A 254 3.75 3.44 -16.76
C GLY A 254 5.05 4.08 -17.28
N ALA A 255 5.47 5.20 -16.70
CA ALA A 255 6.63 5.95 -17.19
C ALA A 255 7.53 6.43 -16.06
N GLY A 256 8.83 6.27 -16.24
CA GLY A 256 9.86 6.59 -15.29
C GLY A 256 10.81 5.41 -15.18
N ASN A 257 11.70 5.43 -14.21
CA ASN A 257 12.61 4.31 -14.01
C ASN A 257 12.04 3.50 -12.86
N ASP A 258 11.35 2.41 -13.17
CA ASP A 258 10.57 1.66 -12.20
C ASP A 258 11.35 0.44 -11.70
N ASP A 259 11.21 0.15 -10.41
CA ASP A 259 11.75 -1.04 -9.76
C ASP A 259 10.62 -2.05 -9.58
N ILE A 260 10.71 -3.20 -10.26
CA ILE A 260 9.66 -4.21 -10.32
C ILE A 260 10.16 -5.52 -9.71
N TYR A 261 9.65 -5.86 -8.54
CA TYR A 261 9.96 -7.08 -7.79
C TYR A 261 8.93 -8.16 -8.10
N ILE A 262 9.41 -9.24 -8.72
CA ILE A 262 8.64 -10.41 -9.13
C ILE A 262 9.01 -11.55 -8.19
N LEU A 263 8.34 -11.56 -7.03
CA LEU A 263 8.60 -12.47 -5.90
C LEU A 263 7.64 -13.65 -5.98
N THR A 264 7.86 -14.50 -6.98
CA THR A 264 6.93 -15.58 -7.31
C THR A 264 6.94 -16.67 -6.25
N GLY A 265 5.98 -16.64 -5.34
CA GLY A 265 5.59 -17.79 -4.55
C GLY A 265 5.09 -18.94 -5.45
N SER A 266 5.69 -20.11 -5.29
CA SER A 266 5.45 -21.38 -6.00
C SER A 266 3.98 -21.80 -6.26
N PHE A 267 3.33 -21.50 -7.41
CA PHE A 267 2.15 -22.26 -7.91
C PHE A 267 1.98 -22.29 -9.46
N ARG A 268 2.01 -23.51 -10.01
CA ARG A 268 2.19 -23.92 -11.42
C ARG A 268 1.34 -23.33 -12.57
N ASN A 269 0.32 -22.48 -12.36
CA ASN A 269 -0.74 -22.34 -13.39
C ASN A 269 -1.10 -20.92 -13.86
N ALA A 270 -0.51 -19.84 -13.35
CA ALA A 270 -0.87 -18.49 -13.80
C ALA A 270 0.33 -17.53 -13.82
N ALA A 271 0.81 -17.23 -15.02
CA ALA A 271 1.91 -16.31 -15.26
C ALA A 271 1.49 -14.86 -14.99
N ASP A 272 2.39 -14.08 -14.42
CA ASP A 272 2.26 -12.62 -14.36
C ASP A 272 2.53 -12.05 -15.75
N THR A 273 1.82 -10.98 -16.10
CA THR A 273 2.01 -10.25 -17.37
C THR A 273 2.42 -8.83 -17.04
N ILE A 274 3.56 -8.41 -17.54
CA ILE A 274 4.23 -7.19 -17.12
C ILE A 274 4.53 -6.34 -18.34
N THR A 275 4.11 -5.09 -18.28
CA THR A 275 4.53 -4.00 -19.18
C THR A 275 5.39 -3.04 -18.35
N THR A 276 6.69 -2.94 -18.68
CA THR A 276 7.67 -2.06 -18.01
C THR A 276 7.47 -0.61 -18.41
N GLY A 277 6.86 -0.37 -19.58
CA GLY A 277 6.52 0.96 -20.00
C GLY A 277 7.73 1.75 -20.46
N ALA A 278 7.87 2.99 -19.99
CA ALA A 278 8.85 3.93 -20.53
C ALA A 278 9.82 4.44 -19.46
N GLY A 279 11.05 3.98 -19.53
CA GLY A 279 12.20 4.58 -18.88
C GLY A 279 13.26 3.51 -18.79
N LYS A 280 14.06 3.51 -17.74
CA LYS A 280 15.07 2.46 -17.49
C LYS A 280 14.63 1.65 -16.29
N ASP A 281 13.98 0.54 -16.58
CA ASP A 281 13.29 -0.24 -15.54
C ASP A 281 14.18 -1.39 -15.06
N GLU A 282 14.12 -1.66 -13.77
CA GLU A 282 14.86 -2.73 -13.11
C GLU A 282 13.89 -3.84 -12.70
N LEU A 283 14.10 -5.05 -13.22
CA LEU A 283 13.25 -6.21 -12.93
C LEU A 283 13.98 -7.14 -11.99
N PHE A 284 13.55 -7.17 -10.74
CA PHE A 284 14.07 -8.03 -9.68
C PHE A 284 13.32 -9.35 -9.72
N ILE A 285 13.99 -10.45 -10.07
CA ILE A 285 13.34 -11.76 -10.30
C ILE A 285 13.91 -12.81 -9.38
N GLU A 286 13.05 -13.45 -8.61
CA GLU A 286 13.45 -14.49 -7.65
C GLU A 286 13.85 -15.77 -8.41
N LEU A 287 14.99 -16.35 -8.04
CA LEU A 287 15.48 -17.59 -8.66
C LEU A 287 14.91 -18.83 -8.00
N ASP A 288 13.63 -19.13 -8.19
CA ASP A 288 13.05 -20.39 -7.73
C ASP A 288 12.81 -21.38 -8.87
N ALA A 289 13.30 -22.62 -8.71
CA ALA A 289 13.06 -23.73 -9.63
C ALA A 289 11.60 -24.22 -9.60
N TYR A 290 10.78 -23.67 -8.72
CA TYR A 290 9.33 -23.88 -8.73
C TYR A 290 8.54 -22.64 -9.18
N SER A 291 9.23 -21.53 -9.53
CA SER A 291 8.60 -20.33 -10.07
C SER A 291 7.86 -20.61 -11.37
N THR A 292 6.81 -19.82 -11.60
CA THR A 292 6.13 -19.75 -12.89
C THR A 292 6.78 -18.75 -13.83
N VAL A 293 6.47 -18.88 -15.12
CA VAL A 293 6.88 -17.94 -16.16
C VAL A 293 6.31 -16.55 -15.85
N ALA A 294 7.15 -15.52 -15.79
CA ALA A 294 6.72 -14.14 -16.00
C ALA A 294 6.68 -13.84 -17.50
N VAL A 295 5.63 -13.17 -17.96
CA VAL A 295 5.46 -12.76 -19.36
C VAL A 295 5.71 -11.27 -19.48
N LEU A 296 6.73 -10.88 -20.24
CA LEU A 296 7.09 -9.47 -20.44
C LEU A 296 6.63 -9.00 -21.82
N ASP A 297 5.85 -7.92 -21.84
CA ASP A 297 5.18 -7.43 -23.04
C ASP A 297 6.01 -6.44 -23.87
N ASP A 298 6.88 -5.65 -23.24
CA ASP A 298 7.59 -4.55 -23.90
C ASP A 298 9.03 -4.34 -23.45
N PHE A 299 9.65 -5.34 -22.83
CA PHE A 299 11.02 -5.26 -22.32
C PHE A 299 11.99 -4.70 -23.37
N SER A 300 12.67 -3.61 -23.01
CA SER A 300 13.62 -2.90 -23.84
C SER A 300 15.05 -3.28 -23.49
N ALA A 301 15.75 -3.99 -24.38
CA ALA A 301 17.17 -4.31 -24.19
C ALA A 301 18.09 -3.07 -24.10
N GLU A 302 17.62 -1.88 -24.51
CA GLU A 302 18.36 -0.62 -24.42
C GLU A 302 18.20 0.04 -23.04
N ASN A 303 17.05 -0.16 -22.38
CA ASN A 303 16.72 0.57 -21.18
C ASN A 303 16.59 -0.30 -19.93
N ASP A 304 16.11 -1.53 -20.10
CA ASP A 304 15.69 -2.37 -19.00
C ASP A 304 16.77 -3.41 -18.67
N VAL A 305 16.82 -3.79 -17.39
CA VAL A 305 17.76 -4.76 -16.87
C VAL A 305 17.08 -5.73 -15.92
N PHE A 306 17.60 -6.95 -15.86
CA PHE A 306 17.27 -7.90 -14.81
C PHE A 306 18.26 -7.76 -13.67
N VAL A 307 17.74 -7.76 -12.45
CA VAL A 307 18.51 -7.72 -11.21
C VAL A 307 18.26 -9.01 -10.43
N PHE A 308 19.32 -9.78 -10.19
CA PHE A 308 19.27 -10.95 -9.31
C PHE A 308 19.80 -10.58 -7.92
N ASP A 309 19.31 -11.27 -6.90
CA ASP A 309 19.70 -11.01 -5.52
C ASP A 309 21.19 -11.32 -5.29
N ALA A 310 21.91 -10.35 -4.73
CA ALA A 310 23.31 -10.51 -4.35
C ALA A 310 23.50 -11.53 -3.20
N ASP A 311 22.51 -11.68 -2.33
CA ASP A 311 22.51 -12.68 -1.27
C ASP A 311 22.35 -14.10 -1.85
N GLU A 312 21.59 -14.28 -2.92
CA GLU A 312 21.52 -15.56 -3.63
C GLU A 312 22.89 -15.96 -4.22
N ALA A 313 23.67 -14.99 -4.70
CA ALA A 313 25.01 -15.23 -5.23
C ALA A 313 26.06 -15.57 -4.15
N SER A 314 25.81 -15.23 -2.88
CA SER A 314 26.80 -15.32 -1.80
C SER A 314 26.35 -16.10 -0.55
N GLY A 315 25.08 -16.54 -0.52
CA GLY A 315 24.40 -17.11 0.63
C GLY A 315 24.61 -18.61 0.85
N ILE A 316 23.87 -19.15 1.83
CA ILE A 316 23.93 -20.56 2.27
C ILE A 316 23.45 -21.51 1.16
N ILE A 317 22.44 -21.09 0.40
CA ILE A 317 22.03 -21.75 -0.85
C ILE A 317 22.53 -20.84 -1.96
N THR A 318 23.76 -21.08 -2.41
CA THR A 318 24.35 -20.31 -3.50
C THR A 318 23.63 -20.64 -4.80
N ARG A 319 22.84 -19.71 -5.33
CA ARG A 319 22.23 -19.81 -6.66
C ARG A 319 23.14 -19.09 -7.65
N ASN A 320 23.37 -19.71 -8.81
CA ASN A 320 24.22 -19.10 -9.83
C ASN A 320 23.45 -18.03 -10.62
N THR A 321 23.82 -16.77 -10.40
CA THR A 321 23.24 -15.60 -11.06
C THR A 321 23.89 -15.28 -12.43
N ASP A 322 24.93 -16.02 -12.84
CA ASP A 322 25.56 -15.86 -14.16
C ASP A 322 24.69 -16.42 -15.28
N VAL A 323 24.26 -15.55 -16.19
CA VAL A 323 23.49 -15.92 -17.38
C VAL A 323 24.41 -16.41 -18.49
N THR A 324 24.23 -17.67 -18.93
CA THR A 324 24.87 -18.17 -20.16
C THR A 324 23.97 -17.98 -21.39
N PHE A 325 24.61 -17.86 -22.55
CA PHE A 325 23.98 -17.86 -23.87
C PHE A 325 24.35 -19.10 -24.69
N ASP A 326 25.11 -20.03 -24.10
CA ASP A 326 25.46 -21.32 -24.70
C ASP A 326 24.53 -22.42 -24.16
N ARG A 327 23.65 -22.89 -25.03
CA ARG A 327 22.72 -23.99 -24.73
C ARG A 327 23.45 -25.25 -24.25
N THR A 328 24.62 -25.55 -24.83
CA THR A 328 25.40 -26.74 -24.45
C THR A 328 25.98 -26.59 -23.06
N GLU A 329 26.40 -25.39 -22.68
CA GLU A 329 26.90 -25.11 -21.33
C GLU A 329 25.79 -25.27 -20.29
N TRP A 330 24.60 -24.75 -20.59
CA TRP A 330 23.41 -24.89 -19.74
C TRP A 330 22.95 -26.36 -19.61
N GLU A 331 22.76 -27.08 -20.71
CA GLU A 331 22.29 -28.48 -20.71
C GLU A 331 23.26 -29.45 -20.01
N ASN A 332 24.55 -29.11 -19.91
CA ASN A 332 25.57 -29.92 -19.23
C ASN A 332 25.89 -29.44 -17.81
N ALA A 333 25.23 -28.39 -17.31
CA ALA A 333 25.44 -27.90 -15.96
C ALA A 333 24.99 -28.94 -14.93
N SER A 334 25.75 -29.08 -13.84
CA SER A 334 25.42 -30.01 -12.75
C SER A 334 24.42 -29.43 -11.74
N GLU A 335 24.12 -28.14 -11.85
CA GLU A 335 23.26 -27.35 -10.97
C GLU A 335 22.38 -26.45 -11.84
N ASP A 336 21.24 -26.02 -11.29
CA ASP A 336 20.33 -25.11 -11.98
C ASP A 336 21.05 -23.78 -12.30
N ARG A 337 20.94 -23.36 -13.54
CA ARG A 337 21.64 -22.19 -14.07
C ARG A 337 20.74 -21.36 -14.96
N LEU A 338 21.02 -20.06 -14.99
CA LEU A 338 20.39 -19.12 -15.90
C LEU A 338 20.86 -19.31 -17.35
N TYR A 339 19.91 -19.43 -18.27
CA TYR A 339 20.16 -19.49 -19.71
C TYR A 339 19.22 -18.56 -20.47
N MET A 340 19.79 -17.62 -21.23
CA MET A 340 19.02 -16.76 -22.12
C MET A 340 19.06 -17.28 -23.56
N SER A 341 17.88 -17.64 -24.09
CA SER A 341 17.68 -18.01 -25.48
C SER A 341 17.06 -16.86 -26.26
N ASN A 342 17.90 -16.03 -26.91
CA ASN A 342 17.43 -14.98 -27.82
C ASN A 342 16.66 -15.52 -29.04
N ALA A 343 16.84 -16.80 -29.39
CA ALA A 343 16.10 -17.42 -30.49
C ALA A 343 14.68 -17.85 -30.09
N GLU A 344 14.49 -18.16 -28.81
CA GLU A 344 13.20 -18.58 -28.25
C GLU A 344 12.50 -17.46 -27.49
N ASN A 345 13.17 -16.30 -27.30
CA ASN A 345 12.72 -15.19 -26.45
C ASN A 345 12.35 -15.68 -25.03
N LYS A 346 13.28 -16.42 -24.40
CA LYS A 346 13.08 -17.02 -23.08
C LYS A 346 14.32 -16.97 -22.21
N LEU A 347 14.13 -16.64 -20.94
CA LEU A 347 15.09 -16.83 -19.87
C LEU A 347 14.70 -18.07 -19.07
N TYR A 348 15.65 -18.97 -18.88
CA TYR A 348 15.48 -20.22 -18.15
C TYR A 348 16.26 -20.18 -16.84
N TYR A 349 15.77 -20.86 -15.81
CA TYR A 349 16.54 -21.24 -14.62
C TYR A 349 16.35 -22.73 -14.34
N GLY A 350 17.44 -23.50 -14.46
CA GLY A 350 17.33 -24.96 -14.56
C GLY A 350 16.47 -25.33 -15.78
N ASP A 351 15.57 -26.31 -15.67
CA ASP A 351 14.63 -26.70 -16.73
C ASP A 351 13.40 -25.77 -16.85
N ASN A 352 13.26 -24.78 -15.96
CA ASN A 352 12.09 -23.92 -15.91
C ASN A 352 12.26 -22.69 -16.77
N VAL A 353 11.19 -22.30 -17.48
CA VAL A 353 11.10 -20.99 -18.10
C VAL A 353 10.80 -20.00 -16.98
N LEU A 354 11.73 -19.11 -16.69
CA LEU A 354 11.58 -18.06 -15.69
C LEU A 354 10.87 -16.84 -16.31
N VAL A 355 11.26 -16.48 -17.53
CA VAL A 355 10.69 -15.35 -18.26
C VAL A 355 10.44 -15.72 -19.72
N GLU A 356 9.30 -15.28 -20.26
CA GLU A 356 8.96 -15.30 -21.68
C GLU A 356 8.68 -13.88 -22.17
N PHE A 357 9.27 -13.49 -23.29
CA PHE A 357 9.02 -12.17 -23.90
C PHE A 357 8.02 -12.31 -25.03
N THR A 358 7.02 -11.44 -25.09
CA THR A 358 6.02 -11.46 -26.18
C THR A 358 6.52 -10.76 -27.45
N THR A 359 7.59 -9.98 -27.34
CA THR A 359 8.30 -9.35 -28.45
C THR A 359 9.69 -9.95 -28.66
N ASP A 360 10.18 -9.89 -29.90
CA ASP A 360 11.56 -10.27 -30.20
C ASP A 360 12.54 -9.36 -29.46
N VAL A 361 13.35 -9.96 -28.60
CA VAL A 361 14.37 -9.25 -27.82
C VAL A 361 15.73 -9.91 -28.00
N THR A 362 16.77 -9.10 -28.16
CA THR A 362 18.14 -9.60 -28.21
C THR A 362 18.90 -9.08 -27.00
N LEU A 363 19.09 -9.95 -26.02
CA LEU A 363 19.81 -9.64 -24.79
C LEU A 363 21.26 -10.07 -24.86
N SER A 364 22.08 -9.40 -24.05
CA SER A 364 23.48 -9.75 -23.79
C SER A 364 23.72 -9.78 -22.28
N ALA A 365 24.92 -10.19 -21.86
CA ALA A 365 25.29 -10.17 -20.45
C ALA A 365 25.14 -8.78 -19.78
N ALA A 366 25.12 -7.68 -20.56
CA ALA A 366 24.91 -6.33 -20.03
C ALA A 366 23.47 -6.07 -19.54
N ASN A 367 22.50 -6.92 -19.89
CA ASN A 367 21.11 -6.80 -19.46
C ASN A 367 20.83 -7.52 -18.14
N PHE A 368 21.85 -8.08 -17.50
CA PHE A 368 21.74 -8.87 -16.28
C PHE A 368 22.77 -8.35 -15.27
N THR A 369 22.31 -8.06 -14.06
CA THR A 369 23.16 -7.59 -12.96
C THR A 369 22.76 -8.27 -11.65
N THR A 370 23.56 -8.06 -10.62
CA THR A 370 23.26 -8.45 -9.24
C THR A 370 23.12 -7.19 -8.40
N GLY A 371 22.19 -7.17 -7.45
CA GLY A 371 21.97 -6.04 -6.54
C GLY A 371 21.40 -6.50 -5.20
N ASP A 372 21.49 -5.63 -4.20
CA ASP A 372 20.82 -5.83 -2.92
C ASP A 372 19.33 -5.50 -3.10
N TRP A 373 18.44 -6.34 -2.57
CA TRP A 373 16.99 -6.14 -2.68
C TRP A 373 16.49 -5.38 -1.46
N GLU A 374 16.24 -4.09 -1.61
CA GLU A 374 15.59 -3.23 -0.61
C GLU A 374 14.38 -2.58 -1.29
N TYR A 375 13.15 -2.93 -0.86
CA TYR A 375 11.91 -2.31 -1.32
C TYR A 375 11.10 -1.75 -0.15
#